data_AF-A0A6S6UL43-F1
#
_entry.id   AF-A0A6S6UL43-F1
#
_cell.length_a   1.000
_cell.length_b   1.000
_cell.length_c   1.000
_cell.angle_alpha   90.00
_cell.angle_beta   90.00
_cell.angle_gamma   90.00
#
_symmetry.space_group_name_H-M   'P 1'
#
loop_
_entity.id
_entity.type
_entity.pdbx_description
1 polymer ?
#
loop_
_entity_poly.entity_id
_entity_poly.type
_entity_poly.pdbx_seq_one_letter_code
_entity_poly.pdbx_strand_id
1 'polypeptide(L)'
;MKLGQRLYEFIFPPSFALMPKDGRLLEQMYPKVDWSLVNYYSQMPWFMRYTFAIGTALPSTYGIKKVHIYIRDLESMSANQRMTILVHEAYHVQQYYELKSMGKENKTLGWGYNRRFMRYYIGWYLEGLHKAVFKDKKKWSEATNLAYRQHPMEVPAYQQEHLFRQCINLYRGHSVQMFFKQVPQMICQQTPLPKAPALFFHLLGAILTLLISIAKPIIEMIACPIALLLGGRSGNKES
;
A
#
# COMPACT_ATOMS: atom_id res chain seq x y z
N MET A 1 -8.78 5.62 26.65
CA MET A 1 -8.57 6.55 25.51
C MET A 1 -9.81 7.42 25.34
N LYS A 2 -9.68 8.75 25.28
CA LYS A 2 -10.82 9.68 25.11
C LYS A 2 -11.49 9.47 23.75
N LEU A 3 -12.79 9.79 23.65
CA LEU A 3 -13.57 9.60 22.42
C LEU A 3 -12.98 10.36 21.22
N GLY A 4 -12.58 11.63 21.41
CA GLY A 4 -11.94 12.39 20.34
C GLY A 4 -10.61 11.80 19.87
N GLN A 5 -9.81 11.22 20.78
CA GLN A 5 -8.57 10.55 20.42
C GLN A 5 -8.83 9.31 19.55
N ARG A 6 -9.84 8.50 19.92
CA ARG A 6 -10.28 7.35 19.11
C ARG A 6 -10.73 7.77 17.72
N LEU A 7 -11.51 8.84 17.62
CA LEU A 7 -11.97 9.35 16.34
C LEU A 7 -10.81 9.92 15.50
N TYR A 8 -9.88 10.64 16.13
CA TYR A 8 -8.71 11.18 15.45
C TYR A 8 -7.82 10.06 14.88
N GLU A 9 -7.45 9.07 15.69
CA GLU A 9 -6.65 7.92 15.24
C GLU A 9 -7.40 7.02 14.25
N PHE A 10 -8.73 7.03 14.29
CA PHE A 10 -9.54 6.37 13.28
C PHE A 10 -9.38 7.03 11.92
N ILE A 11 -9.41 8.36 11.87
CA ILE A 11 -9.28 9.15 10.63
C ILE A 11 -7.82 9.19 10.15
N PHE A 12 -6.90 9.46 11.07
CA PHE A 12 -5.46 9.61 10.85
C PHE A 12 -4.71 8.55 11.65
N PRO A 13 -4.44 7.38 11.04
CA PRO A 13 -3.66 6.32 11.66
C PRO A 13 -2.34 6.84 12.25
N PRO A 14 -1.88 6.28 13.38
CA PRO A 14 -0.58 6.63 13.93
C PRO A 14 0.56 6.18 13.01
N SER A 15 1.58 7.03 12.85
CA SER A 15 2.78 6.71 12.10
C SER A 15 3.78 5.90 12.93
N PHE A 16 4.69 5.19 12.26
CA PHE A 16 5.83 4.56 12.91
C PHE A 16 7.11 4.75 12.09
N ALA A 17 8.27 4.67 12.75
CA ALA A 17 9.57 4.68 12.09
C ALA A 17 10.05 3.24 11.86
N LEU A 18 10.72 3.01 10.73
CA LEU A 18 11.42 1.75 10.50
C LEU A 18 12.70 1.69 11.33
N MET A 19 13.08 0.47 11.73
CA MET A 19 14.43 0.23 12.23
C MET A 19 15.44 0.58 11.13
N PRO A 20 16.60 1.19 11.45
CA PRO A 20 17.59 1.55 10.43
C PRO A 20 18.05 0.37 9.55
N LYS A 21 18.06 -0.85 10.09
CA LYS A 21 18.37 -2.07 9.32
C LYS A 21 17.29 -2.39 8.29
N ASP A 22 16.01 -2.30 8.68
CA ASP A 22 14.87 -2.57 7.81
C ASP A 22 14.76 -1.50 6.71
N GLY A 23 15.00 -0.22 7.05
CA GLY A 23 15.07 0.87 6.07
C GLY A 23 16.14 0.61 5.00
N ARG A 24 17.38 0.32 5.42
CA ARG A 24 18.47 -0.02 4.48
C ARG A 24 18.19 -1.25 3.63
N LEU A 25 17.51 -2.25 4.19
CA LEU A 25 17.09 -3.43 3.44
C LEU A 25 16.17 -3.02 2.28
N LEU A 26 15.13 -2.23 2.56
CA LEU A 26 14.18 -1.78 1.54
C LEU A 26 14.82 -0.86 0.49
N GLU A 27 15.70 0.05 0.92
CA GLU A 27 16.48 0.93 0.03
C GLU A 27 17.31 0.15 -0.98
N GLN A 28 18.00 -0.90 -0.55
CA GLN A 28 18.79 -1.73 -1.45
C GLN A 28 17.92 -2.70 -2.27
N MET A 29 16.81 -3.18 -1.72
CA MET A 29 15.89 -4.09 -2.41
C MET A 29 15.16 -3.39 -3.56
N TYR A 30 14.82 -2.12 -3.39
CA TYR A 30 14.02 -1.33 -4.34
C TYR A 30 14.72 0.01 -4.65
N PRO A 31 15.83 -0.02 -5.40
CA PRO A 31 16.75 1.13 -5.54
C PRO A 31 16.16 2.33 -6.30
N LYS A 32 15.03 2.14 -6.99
CA LYS A 32 14.35 3.21 -7.74
C LYS A 32 13.42 4.07 -6.89
N VAL A 33 13.10 3.60 -5.68
CA VAL A 33 12.17 4.28 -4.79
C VAL A 33 12.93 5.37 -4.04
N ASP A 34 12.49 6.62 -4.19
CA ASP A 34 12.87 7.66 -3.24
C ASP A 34 12.03 7.49 -1.95
N TRP A 35 12.67 6.88 -0.96
CA TRP A 35 12.10 6.51 0.33
C TRP A 35 11.75 7.73 1.21
N SER A 36 12.29 8.91 0.91
CA SER A 36 11.89 10.15 1.60
C SER A 36 10.43 10.56 1.30
N LEU A 37 9.85 9.97 0.25
CA LEU A 37 8.46 10.18 -0.16
C LEU A 37 7.51 9.09 0.36
N VAL A 38 7.99 8.19 1.21
CA VAL A 38 7.22 7.07 1.78
C VAL A 38 7.04 7.26 3.28
N ASN A 39 5.78 7.22 3.74
CA ASN A 39 5.45 7.23 5.17
C ASN A 39 4.87 5.88 5.60
N TYR A 40 5.01 5.53 6.87
CA TYR A 40 4.53 4.27 7.43
C TYR A 40 3.50 4.49 8.53
N TYR A 41 2.45 3.69 8.55
CA TYR A 41 1.32 3.81 9.47
C TYR A 41 0.93 2.44 10.05
N SER A 42 0.71 2.38 11.35
CA SER A 42 0.50 1.12 12.09
C SER A 42 -0.96 0.65 12.14
N GLN A 43 -1.85 1.29 11.39
CA GLN A 43 -3.25 0.87 11.19
C GLN A 43 -3.70 1.19 9.76
N MET A 44 -4.75 0.51 9.30
CA MET A 44 -5.39 0.81 8.02
C MET A 44 -6.09 2.16 8.04
N PRO A 45 -6.18 2.88 6.89
CA PRO A 45 -7.01 4.08 6.83
C PRO A 45 -8.48 3.72 7.02
N TRP A 46 -9.28 4.66 7.52
CA TRP A 46 -10.66 4.45 7.93
C TRP A 46 -11.53 3.72 6.89
N PHE A 47 -11.38 4.07 5.60
CA PHE A 47 -12.16 3.49 4.50
C PHE A 47 -11.73 2.07 4.10
N MET A 48 -10.59 1.57 4.62
CA MET A 48 -10.11 0.20 4.41
C MET A 48 -10.04 -0.63 5.69
N ARG A 49 -10.55 -0.13 6.82
CA ARG A 49 -10.43 -0.80 8.13
C ARG A 49 -11.11 -2.16 8.17
N TYR A 50 -12.14 -2.37 7.35
CA TYR A 50 -12.94 -3.61 7.28
C TYR A 50 -12.61 -4.48 6.06
N THR A 51 -11.55 -4.18 5.32
CA THR A 51 -11.09 -5.06 4.24
C THR A 51 -10.37 -6.28 4.82
N PHE A 52 -10.10 -7.30 4.00
CA PHE A 52 -9.27 -8.43 4.40
C PHE A 52 -7.76 -8.14 4.31
N ALA A 53 -7.37 -6.97 3.81
CA ALA A 53 -5.95 -6.63 3.61
C ALA A 53 -5.25 -6.37 4.95
N ILE A 54 -4.04 -6.92 5.09
CA ILE A 54 -3.19 -6.76 6.27
C ILE A 54 -2.07 -5.72 6.08
N GLY A 55 -1.72 -5.44 4.82
CA GLY A 55 -0.86 -4.35 4.37
C GLY A 55 -1.51 -3.64 3.17
N THR A 56 -1.16 -2.38 2.94
CA THR A 56 -1.48 -1.70 1.67
C THR A 56 -0.58 -0.47 1.44
N ALA A 57 -0.11 -0.29 0.20
CA ALA A 57 0.56 0.91 -0.28
C ALA A 57 -0.42 1.83 -1.03
N LEU A 58 -0.72 2.99 -0.44
CA LEU A 58 -1.71 3.93 -0.97
C LEU A 58 -1.13 5.32 -1.18
N PRO A 59 -1.64 6.08 -2.14
CA PRO A 59 -1.16 7.43 -2.34
C PRO A 59 -1.63 8.36 -1.21
N SER A 60 -0.75 9.28 -0.84
CA SER A 60 -1.11 10.33 0.11
C SER A 60 -2.25 11.19 -0.45
N THR A 61 -3.22 11.50 0.40
CA THR A 61 -4.39 12.32 0.03
C THR A 61 -4.00 13.77 -0.24
N TYR A 62 -3.15 14.33 0.60
CA TYR A 62 -2.73 15.73 0.52
C TYR A 62 -1.36 15.90 -0.17
N GLY A 63 -0.60 14.81 -0.35
CA GLY A 63 0.70 14.84 -1.02
C GLY A 63 0.63 14.31 -2.45
N ILE A 64 1.00 15.11 -3.45
CA ILE A 64 0.99 14.70 -4.88
C ILE A 64 2.03 13.61 -5.18
N LYS A 65 3.14 13.58 -4.44
CA LYS A 65 4.28 12.69 -4.70
C LYS A 65 4.47 11.60 -3.65
N LYS A 66 3.70 11.63 -2.56
CA LYS A 66 3.90 10.74 -1.41
C LYS A 66 3.05 9.47 -1.52
N VAL A 67 3.57 8.36 -1.03
CA VAL A 67 2.84 7.10 -0.82
C VAL A 67 3.00 6.71 0.64
N HIS A 68 1.97 6.08 1.16
CA HIS A 68 1.89 5.65 2.55
C HIS A 68 1.74 4.13 2.55
N ILE A 69 2.56 3.46 3.36
CA ILE A 69 2.40 2.04 3.66
C ILE A 69 1.64 1.93 4.97
N TYR A 70 0.49 1.26 4.92
CA TYR A 70 -0.35 0.98 6.08
C TYR A 70 -0.24 -0.50 6.41
N ILE A 71 0.00 -0.83 7.68
CA ILE A 71 0.02 -2.21 8.17
C ILE A 71 -0.99 -2.31 9.30
N ARG A 72 -1.91 -3.26 9.19
CA ARG A 72 -2.91 -3.51 10.22
C ARG A 72 -2.26 -4.15 11.46
N ASP A 73 -2.69 -3.74 12.65
CA ASP A 73 -2.35 -4.38 13.93
C ASP A 73 -0.86 -4.69 14.11
N LEU A 74 0.00 -3.74 13.70
CA LEU A 74 1.46 -3.86 13.65
C LEU A 74 2.07 -4.40 14.96
N GLU A 75 1.52 -3.98 16.10
CA GLU A 75 2.00 -4.33 17.45
C GLU A 75 1.78 -5.82 17.79
N SER A 76 0.76 -6.44 17.20
CA SER A 76 0.47 -7.88 17.40
C SER A 76 1.32 -8.79 16.51
N MET A 77 1.97 -8.23 15.48
CA MET A 77 2.73 -9.00 14.50
C MET A 77 4.15 -9.28 14.95
N SER A 78 4.61 -10.51 14.68
CA SER A 78 6.03 -10.83 14.79
C SER A 78 6.87 -9.94 13.86
N ALA A 79 8.13 -9.73 14.22
CA ALA A 79 9.05 -8.95 13.40
C ALA A 79 9.19 -9.53 11.97
N ASN A 80 9.09 -10.86 11.82
CA ASN A 80 9.17 -11.53 10.53
C ASN A 80 7.93 -11.30 9.66
N GLN A 81 6.74 -11.41 10.22
CA GLN A 81 5.49 -11.08 9.51
C GLN A 81 5.49 -9.63 9.06
N ARG A 82 5.87 -8.72 9.96
CA ARG A 82 5.99 -7.28 9.65
C ARG A 82 6.92 -7.01 8.48
N MET A 83 8.14 -7.54 8.52
CA MET A 83 9.13 -7.31 7.46
C MET A 83 8.68 -7.91 6.13
N THR A 84 8.03 -9.07 6.18
CA THR A 84 7.46 -9.73 5.00
C THR A 84 6.38 -8.87 4.33
N ILE A 85 5.44 -8.34 5.12
CA ILE A 85 4.41 -7.41 4.62
C ILE A 85 5.07 -6.13 4.08
N LEU A 86 6.06 -5.58 4.79
CA LEU A 86 6.79 -4.40 4.31
C LEU A 86 7.46 -4.64 2.95
N VAL A 87 8.06 -5.81 2.73
CA VAL A 87 8.64 -6.17 1.42
C VAL A 87 7.58 -6.21 0.33
N HIS A 88 6.39 -6.77 0.62
CA HIS A 88 5.25 -6.78 -0.28
C HIS A 88 4.79 -5.35 -0.62
N GLU A 89 4.52 -4.53 0.38
CA GLU A 89 4.02 -3.16 0.14
C GLU A 89 5.07 -2.27 -0.54
N ALA A 90 6.35 -2.46 -0.22
CA ALA A 90 7.47 -1.80 -0.88
C ALA A 90 7.53 -2.12 -2.39
N TYR A 91 7.20 -3.35 -2.77
CA TYR A 91 7.08 -3.74 -4.18
C TYR A 91 6.03 -2.89 -4.91
N HIS A 92 4.87 -2.65 -4.27
CA HIS A 92 3.85 -1.77 -4.83
C HIS A 92 4.32 -0.31 -4.90
N VAL A 93 5.08 0.18 -3.91
CA VAL A 93 5.70 1.51 -4.01
C VAL A 93 6.57 1.62 -5.26
N GLN A 94 7.39 0.61 -5.57
CA GLN A 94 8.16 0.62 -6.81
C GLN A 94 7.26 0.64 -8.07
N GLN A 95 6.17 -0.12 -8.09
CA GLN A 95 5.18 -0.06 -9.18
C GLN A 95 4.59 1.35 -9.34
N TYR A 96 4.35 2.11 -8.26
CA TYR A 96 3.95 3.52 -8.38
C TYR A 96 5.00 4.36 -9.12
N TYR A 97 6.29 4.19 -8.79
CA TYR A 97 7.38 4.90 -9.47
C TYR A 97 7.44 4.54 -10.96
N GLU A 98 7.37 3.25 -11.28
CA GLU A 98 7.52 2.77 -12.66
C GLU A 98 6.31 3.13 -13.55
N LEU A 99 5.12 3.25 -12.95
CA LEU A 99 3.93 3.80 -13.61
C LEU A 99 3.93 5.34 -13.68
N LYS A 100 5.03 6.00 -13.31
CA LYS A 100 5.17 7.47 -13.24
C LYS A 100 4.08 8.12 -12.40
N SER A 101 3.61 7.40 -11.38
CA SER A 101 2.57 7.83 -10.45
C SER A 101 3.15 8.50 -9.19
N MET A 102 4.47 8.71 -9.15
CA MET A 102 5.20 9.37 -8.06
C MET A 102 6.39 10.17 -8.61
N GLY A 103 7.04 10.94 -7.73
CA GLY A 103 8.29 11.63 -8.05
C GLY A 103 8.13 12.82 -8.99
N LYS A 104 9.23 13.20 -9.67
CA LYS A 104 9.27 14.35 -10.59
C LYS A 104 8.47 14.11 -11.88
N GLU A 105 8.25 12.85 -12.25
CA GLU A 105 7.55 12.47 -13.49
C GLU A 105 6.03 12.39 -13.36
N ASN A 106 5.48 12.53 -12.15
CA ASN A 106 4.03 12.61 -11.96
C ASN A 106 3.50 13.92 -12.58
N LYS A 107 3.12 13.87 -13.85
CA LYS A 107 2.47 14.96 -14.57
C LYS A 107 1.05 15.12 -14.00
N THR A 108 0.85 16.22 -13.26
CA THR A 108 -0.33 16.84 -12.60
C THR A 108 -1.75 16.23 -12.72
N LEU A 109 -2.09 15.42 -13.71
CA LEU A 109 -3.38 14.72 -13.81
C LEU A 109 -3.55 13.64 -12.73
N GLY A 110 -2.46 13.08 -12.20
CA GLY A 110 -2.50 12.08 -11.12
C GLY A 110 -2.32 12.72 -9.73
N TRP A 111 -3.40 12.83 -8.96
CA TRP A 111 -3.36 13.34 -7.58
C TRP A 111 -4.15 12.41 -6.66
N GLY A 112 -3.84 12.43 -5.35
CA GLY A 112 -4.54 11.62 -4.36
C GLY A 112 -4.67 10.16 -4.80
N TYR A 113 -5.90 9.63 -4.72
CA TYR A 113 -6.24 8.26 -5.11
C TYR A 113 -6.37 8.07 -6.64
N ASN A 114 -6.41 9.13 -7.44
CA ASN A 114 -6.63 9.11 -8.89
C ASN A 114 -5.32 8.89 -9.69
N ARG A 115 -4.34 8.26 -9.07
CA ARG A 115 -3.05 7.97 -9.71
C ARG A 115 -3.18 6.79 -10.67
N ARG A 116 -2.28 6.71 -11.66
CA ARG A 116 -2.33 5.67 -12.70
C ARG A 116 -2.25 4.26 -12.11
N PHE A 117 -1.40 4.06 -11.11
CA PHE A 117 -1.36 2.82 -10.31
C PHE A 117 -2.76 2.43 -9.82
N MET A 118 -3.44 3.32 -9.09
CA MET A 118 -4.75 3.02 -8.51
C MET A 118 -5.81 2.74 -9.57
N ARG A 119 -5.78 3.49 -10.69
CA ARG A 119 -6.71 3.27 -11.82
C ARG A 119 -6.55 1.89 -12.43
N TYR A 120 -5.31 1.44 -12.61
CA TYR A 120 -5.02 0.11 -13.11
C TYR A 120 -5.36 -0.97 -12.09
N TYR A 121 -4.98 -0.77 -10.83
CA TYR A 121 -5.28 -1.69 -9.74
C TYR A 121 -6.79 -1.94 -9.62
N ILE A 122 -7.59 -0.88 -9.51
CA ILE A 122 -9.05 -1.04 -9.41
C ILE A 122 -9.62 -1.61 -10.71
N GLY A 123 -9.11 -1.20 -11.87
CA GLY A 123 -9.57 -1.74 -13.16
C GLY A 123 -9.34 -3.24 -13.29
N TRP A 124 -8.15 -3.75 -12.97
CA TRP A 124 -7.85 -5.19 -13.02
C TRP A 124 -8.66 -5.97 -11.97
N TYR A 125 -8.85 -5.42 -10.77
CA TYR A 125 -9.70 -6.05 -9.76
C TYR A 125 -11.15 -6.21 -10.25
N LEU A 126 -11.72 -5.15 -10.85
CA LEU A 126 -13.08 -5.18 -11.41
C LEU A 126 -13.21 -6.13 -12.60
N GLU A 127 -12.20 -6.19 -13.46
CA GLU A 127 -12.15 -7.13 -14.58
C GLU A 127 -12.14 -8.59 -14.09
N GLY A 128 -11.29 -8.88 -13.12
CA GLY A 128 -11.21 -10.20 -12.47
C GLY A 128 -12.53 -10.58 -11.77
N LEU A 129 -13.11 -9.62 -11.03
CA LEU A 129 -14.38 -9.83 -10.33
C LEU A 129 -15.53 -10.09 -11.33
N HIS A 130 -15.61 -9.29 -12.40
CA HIS A 130 -16.62 -9.49 -13.44
C HIS A 130 -16.48 -10.87 -14.09
N LYS A 131 -15.25 -11.29 -14.43
CA LYS A 131 -15.00 -12.64 -14.96
C LYS A 131 -15.46 -13.71 -13.98
N ALA A 132 -15.06 -13.61 -12.71
CA ALA A 132 -15.38 -14.60 -11.70
C ALA A 132 -16.89 -14.73 -11.44
N VAL A 133 -17.61 -13.60 -11.38
CA VAL A 133 -19.07 -13.58 -11.13
C VAL A 133 -19.84 -14.01 -12.37
N PHE A 134 -19.60 -13.38 -13.53
CA PHE A 134 -20.48 -13.54 -14.69
C PHE A 134 -20.07 -14.66 -15.64
N LYS A 135 -18.76 -14.95 -15.77
CA LYS A 135 -18.27 -16.02 -16.63
C LYS A 135 -18.14 -17.33 -15.87
N ASP A 136 -17.48 -17.28 -14.71
CA ASP A 136 -17.16 -18.49 -13.94
C ASP A 136 -18.24 -18.86 -12.90
N LYS A 137 -19.30 -18.04 -12.80
CA LYS A 137 -20.48 -18.24 -11.92
C LYS A 137 -20.12 -18.51 -10.46
N LYS A 138 -19.06 -17.88 -9.96
CA LYS A 138 -18.61 -18.02 -8.56
C LYS A 138 -19.53 -17.24 -7.61
N LYS A 139 -19.63 -17.71 -6.37
CA LYS A 139 -20.27 -16.95 -5.29
C LYS A 139 -19.50 -15.67 -5.02
N TRP A 140 -20.17 -14.64 -4.49
CA TRP A 140 -19.56 -13.32 -4.25
C TRP A 140 -18.27 -13.37 -3.41
N SER A 141 -18.26 -14.13 -2.31
CA SER A 141 -17.08 -14.28 -1.45
C SER A 141 -15.91 -14.95 -2.16
N GLU A 142 -16.18 -15.96 -3.00
CA GLU A 142 -15.17 -16.64 -3.80
C GLU A 142 -14.65 -15.75 -4.93
N ALA A 143 -15.55 -15.01 -5.60
CA ALA A 143 -15.23 -14.14 -6.71
C ALA A 143 -14.32 -12.98 -6.29
N THR A 144 -14.62 -12.35 -5.14
CA THR A 144 -13.79 -11.27 -4.57
C THR A 144 -12.41 -11.79 -4.17
N ASN A 145 -12.34 -12.96 -3.55
CA ASN A 145 -11.06 -13.59 -3.19
C ASN A 145 -10.23 -13.96 -4.43
N LEU A 146 -10.88 -14.53 -5.46
CA LEU A 146 -10.24 -14.89 -6.72
C LEU A 146 -9.69 -13.65 -7.45
N ALA A 147 -10.51 -12.61 -7.58
CA ALA A 147 -10.13 -11.35 -8.22
C ALA A 147 -8.91 -10.70 -7.52
N TYR A 148 -8.83 -10.80 -6.19
CA TYR A 148 -7.70 -10.30 -5.43
C TYR A 148 -6.46 -11.19 -5.58
N ARG A 149 -6.57 -12.52 -5.37
CA ARG A 149 -5.43 -13.45 -5.43
C ARG A 149 -4.80 -13.55 -6.81
N GLN A 150 -5.59 -13.40 -7.86
CA GLN A 150 -5.12 -13.43 -9.24
C GLN A 150 -4.86 -12.03 -9.80
N HIS A 151 -4.90 -11.00 -8.94
CA HIS A 151 -4.70 -9.63 -9.36
C HIS A 151 -3.30 -9.47 -9.99
N PRO A 152 -3.18 -8.98 -11.24
CA PRO A 152 -1.91 -8.94 -11.96
C PRO A 152 -0.80 -8.14 -11.27
N MET A 153 -1.13 -7.18 -10.40
CA MET A 153 -0.13 -6.45 -9.61
C MET A 153 0.24 -7.14 -8.30
N GLU A 154 -0.66 -7.94 -7.72
CA GLU A 154 -0.46 -8.63 -6.44
C GLU A 154 0.37 -9.89 -6.63
N VAL A 155 0.16 -10.63 -7.72
CA VAL A 155 0.85 -11.91 -7.97
C VAL A 155 2.37 -11.75 -7.93
N PRO A 156 3.00 -10.78 -8.63
CA PRO A 156 4.44 -10.56 -8.53
C PRO A 156 4.89 -10.09 -7.13
N ALA A 157 4.08 -9.29 -6.44
CA ALA A 157 4.39 -8.84 -5.08
C ALA A 157 4.40 -10.02 -4.09
N TYR A 158 3.44 -10.95 -4.19
CA TYR A 158 3.42 -12.20 -3.43
C TYR A 158 4.60 -13.12 -3.75
N GLN A 159 5.05 -13.15 -5.01
CA GLN A 159 6.25 -13.92 -5.38
C GLN A 159 7.49 -13.34 -4.69
N GLN A 160 7.68 -12.02 -4.74
CA GLN A 160 8.79 -11.34 -4.05
C GLN A 160 8.73 -11.56 -2.53
N GLU A 161 7.53 -11.44 -1.95
CA GLU A 161 7.28 -11.75 -0.54
C GLU A 161 7.67 -13.18 -0.20
N HIS A 162 7.27 -14.15 -1.02
CA HIS A 162 7.58 -15.56 -0.82
C HIS A 162 9.09 -15.82 -0.87
N LEU A 163 9.79 -15.25 -1.85
CA LEU A 163 11.25 -15.34 -1.95
C LEU A 163 11.94 -14.75 -0.72
N PHE A 164 11.45 -13.60 -0.23
CA PHE A 164 11.98 -13.00 0.99
C PHE A 164 11.77 -13.89 2.22
N ARG A 165 10.58 -14.50 2.37
CA ARG A 165 10.29 -15.42 3.48
C ARG A 165 11.28 -16.59 3.53
N GLN A 166 11.71 -17.10 2.38
CA GLN A 166 12.67 -18.20 2.30
C GLN A 166 14.06 -17.81 2.81
N CYS A 167 14.45 -16.53 2.68
CA CYS A 167 15.76 -16.03 3.11
C CYS A 167 15.72 -15.16 4.37
N ILE A 168 14.57 -15.07 5.07
CA ILE A 168 14.39 -14.14 6.19
C ILE A 168 15.34 -14.43 7.37
N ASN A 169 15.70 -15.69 7.60
CA ASN A 169 16.66 -16.07 8.64
C ASN A 169 18.07 -15.57 8.30
N LEU A 170 18.46 -15.58 7.02
CA LEU A 170 19.73 -15.00 6.57
C LEU A 170 19.75 -13.49 6.84
N TYR A 171 18.65 -12.79 6.52
CA TYR A 171 18.50 -11.37 6.83
C TYR A 171 18.64 -11.08 8.34
N ARG A 172 18.01 -11.90 9.19
CA ARG A 172 18.08 -11.73 10.65
C ARG A 172 19.49 -11.91 11.18
N GLY A 173 20.20 -12.94 10.73
CA GLY A 173 21.55 -13.28 11.20
C GLY A 173 22.69 -12.40 10.68
N HIS A 174 22.47 -11.61 9.62
CA HIS A 174 23.55 -10.90 8.93
C HIS A 174 23.30 -9.40 8.80
N SER A 175 24.35 -8.64 8.43
CA SER A 175 24.20 -7.27 7.95
C SER A 175 23.46 -7.24 6.62
N VAL A 176 22.88 -6.08 6.28
CA VAL A 176 22.18 -5.88 4.99
C VAL A 176 23.13 -6.14 3.81
N GLN A 177 24.39 -5.69 3.91
CA GLN A 177 25.39 -5.92 2.86
C GLN A 177 25.68 -7.42 2.65
N MET A 178 25.82 -8.18 3.74
CA MET A 178 26.07 -9.62 3.66
C MET A 178 24.85 -10.38 3.14
N PHE A 179 23.64 -9.95 3.52
CA PHE A 179 22.40 -10.51 2.97
C PHE A 179 22.37 -10.38 1.43
N PHE A 180 22.58 -9.19 0.87
CA PHE A 180 22.54 -9.02 -0.60
C PHE A 180 23.73 -9.64 -1.32
N LYS A 181 24.87 -9.86 -0.66
CA LYS A 181 25.94 -10.69 -1.23
C LYS A 181 25.52 -12.16 -1.42
N GLN A 182 24.69 -12.68 -0.51
CA GLN A 182 24.22 -14.07 -0.55
C GLN A 182 22.97 -14.24 -1.41
N VAL A 183 22.08 -13.24 -1.42
CA VAL A 183 20.82 -13.27 -2.18
C VAL A 183 20.66 -12.04 -3.09
N PRO A 184 21.56 -11.83 -4.06
CA PRO A 184 21.53 -10.65 -4.94
C PRO A 184 20.23 -10.56 -5.75
N GLN A 185 19.58 -11.70 -6.04
CA GLN A 185 18.30 -11.76 -6.74
C GLN A 185 17.15 -11.07 -6.01
N MET A 186 17.30 -10.76 -4.72
CA MET A 186 16.29 -10.00 -3.98
C MET A 186 16.20 -8.55 -4.43
N ILE A 187 17.24 -8.01 -5.08
CA ILE A 187 17.22 -6.64 -5.60
C ILE A 187 16.26 -6.57 -6.80
N CYS A 188 15.11 -5.94 -6.59
CA CYS A 188 14.10 -5.75 -7.61
C CYS A 188 14.43 -4.51 -8.44
N GLN A 189 15.14 -4.70 -9.55
CA GLN A 189 15.47 -3.61 -10.47
C GLN A 189 14.25 -3.09 -11.23
N GLN A 190 13.30 -3.98 -11.55
CA GLN A 190 12.07 -3.66 -12.27
C GLN A 190 10.92 -4.53 -11.79
N THR A 191 9.72 -3.95 -11.76
CA THR A 191 8.49 -4.71 -11.56
C THR A 191 7.85 -4.97 -12.94
N PRO A 192 7.53 -6.22 -13.30
CA PRO A 192 6.74 -6.49 -14.50
C PRO A 192 5.36 -5.82 -14.35
N LEU A 193 5.15 -4.74 -15.11
CA LEU A 193 3.87 -4.06 -15.17
C LEU A 193 2.96 -4.79 -16.18
N PRO A 194 1.77 -5.26 -15.77
CA PRO A 194 0.88 -5.95 -16.68
C PRO A 194 0.34 -5.03 -17.77
N LYS A 195 -0.16 -5.62 -18.87
CA LYS A 195 -0.95 -4.88 -19.86
C LYS A 195 -2.20 -4.30 -19.18
N ALA A 196 -2.50 -3.05 -19.50
CA ALA A 196 -3.64 -2.32 -18.93
C ALA A 196 -4.94 -3.16 -18.98
N PRO A 197 -5.83 -3.00 -17.99
CA PRO A 197 -7.12 -3.70 -18.00
C PRO A 197 -7.93 -3.31 -19.23
N ALA A 198 -8.94 -4.12 -19.59
CA ALA A 198 -9.81 -3.80 -20.71
C ALA A 198 -10.40 -2.38 -20.54
N LEU A 199 -10.55 -1.64 -21.65
CA LEU A 199 -10.87 -0.20 -21.63
C LEU A 199 -12.08 0.13 -20.76
N PHE A 200 -13.13 -0.68 -20.82
CA PHE A 200 -14.32 -0.55 -19.97
C PHE A 200 -13.98 -0.54 -18.47
N PHE A 201 -13.22 -1.55 -17.99
CA PHE A 201 -12.82 -1.62 -16.58
C PHE A 201 -11.79 -0.56 -16.22
N HIS A 202 -10.94 -0.16 -17.17
CA HIS A 202 -10.04 0.96 -16.95
C HIS A 202 -10.79 2.26 -16.68
N LEU A 203 -11.82 2.58 -17.47
CA LEU A 203 -12.67 3.74 -17.29
C LEU A 203 -13.44 3.67 -15.96
N LEU A 204 -13.99 2.50 -15.63
CA LEU A 204 -14.68 2.31 -14.35
C LEU A 204 -13.74 2.51 -13.16
N GLY A 205 -12.51 1.97 -13.23
CA GLY A 205 -11.47 2.22 -12.24
C GLY A 205 -11.08 3.69 -12.14
N ALA A 206 -11.00 4.41 -13.25
CA ALA A 206 -10.77 5.86 -13.27
C ALA A 206 -11.89 6.65 -12.57
N ILE A 207 -13.16 6.30 -12.82
CA ILE A 207 -14.30 6.94 -12.16
C ILE A 207 -14.26 6.68 -10.65
N LEU A 208 -14.09 5.42 -10.21
CA LEU A 208 -14.07 5.09 -8.78
C LEU A 208 -12.92 5.77 -8.05
N THR A 209 -11.72 5.77 -8.63
CA THR A 209 -10.55 6.42 -8.02
C THR A 209 -10.69 7.94 -7.96
N LEU A 210 -11.34 8.56 -8.96
CA LEU A 210 -11.70 9.98 -8.92
C LEU A 210 -12.69 10.27 -7.79
N LEU A 211 -13.76 9.48 -7.67
CA LEU A 211 -14.74 9.63 -6.59
C LEU A 211 -14.09 9.52 -5.22
N ILE A 212 -13.22 8.53 -5.00
CA ILE A 212 -12.48 8.38 -3.73
C ILE A 212 -11.55 9.56 -3.49
N SER A 213 -10.88 10.06 -4.53
CA SER A 213 -9.97 11.21 -4.42
C SER A 213 -10.68 12.47 -3.96
N ILE A 214 -11.94 12.65 -4.33
CA ILE A 214 -12.77 13.79 -3.92
C ILE A 214 -13.41 13.53 -2.55
N ALA A 215 -14.05 12.38 -2.36
CA ALA A 215 -14.81 12.07 -1.15
C ALA A 215 -13.92 11.98 0.09
N LYS A 216 -12.75 11.34 -0.02
CA LYS A 216 -11.85 11.13 1.11
C LYS A 216 -11.42 12.44 1.80
N PRO A 217 -10.85 13.44 1.10
CA PRO A 217 -10.46 14.70 1.75
C PRO A 217 -11.68 15.45 2.31
N ILE A 218 -12.84 15.41 1.65
CA ILE A 218 -14.07 16.06 2.18
C ILE A 218 -14.46 15.45 3.53
N ILE A 219 -14.53 14.12 3.61
CA ILE A 219 -14.87 13.41 4.85
C ILE A 219 -13.86 13.73 5.94
N GLU A 220 -12.57 13.76 5.62
CA GLU A 220 -11.50 14.09 6.58
C GLU A 220 -11.57 15.54 7.05
N MET A 221 -11.87 16.50 6.17
CA MET A 221 -12.05 17.90 6.52
C MET A 221 -13.24 18.12 7.45
N ILE A 222 -14.33 17.36 7.29
CA ILE A 222 -15.52 17.46 8.16
C ILE A 222 -15.26 16.75 9.50
N ALA A 223 -14.64 15.57 9.47
CA ALA A 223 -14.49 14.73 10.66
C ALA A 223 -13.35 15.20 11.58
N CYS A 224 -12.30 15.84 11.04
CA CYS A 224 -11.16 16.32 11.83
C CYS A 224 -11.55 17.36 12.90
N PRO A 225 -12.28 18.45 12.59
CA PRO A 225 -12.75 19.39 13.61
C PRO A 225 -13.58 18.73 14.72
N ILE A 226 -14.46 17.78 14.36
CA ILE A 226 -15.26 17.02 15.33
C ILE A 226 -14.35 16.22 16.26
N ALA A 227 -13.34 15.53 15.71
CA ALA A 227 -12.37 14.78 16.51
C ALA A 227 -11.59 15.68 17.47
N LEU A 228 -11.16 16.86 17.01
CA LEU A 228 -10.45 17.85 17.82
C LEU A 228 -11.33 18.42 18.95
N LEU A 229 -12.59 18.78 18.65
CA LEU A 229 -13.56 19.28 19.64
C LEU A 229 -13.85 18.26 20.73
N LEU A 230 -13.84 16.96 20.39
CA LEU A 230 -13.99 15.85 21.34
C LEU A 230 -12.68 15.52 22.08
N GLY A 231 -11.64 16.35 21.94
CA GLY A 231 -10.37 16.24 22.65
C GLY A 231 -9.34 15.31 21.99
N GLY A 232 -9.48 15.00 20.70
CA GLY A 232 -8.46 14.29 19.92
C GLY A 232 -7.27 15.19 19.61
N ARG A 233 -6.05 14.63 19.63
CA ARG A 233 -4.83 15.33 19.25
C ARG A 233 -3.91 14.39 18.48
N SER A 234 -3.04 14.95 17.64
CA SER A 234 -1.91 14.20 17.08
C SER A 234 -1.06 13.69 18.25
N GLY A 235 -1.01 12.38 18.43
CA GLY A 235 -0.11 11.77 19.38
C GLY A 235 1.31 11.85 18.83
N ASN A 236 1.99 12.98 19.01
CA ASN A 236 3.45 12.97 18.99
C ASN A 236 3.87 12.22 20.25
N LYS A 237 4.00 10.89 20.17
CA LYS A 237 4.93 10.20 21.05
C LYS A 237 6.31 10.62 20.55
N GLU A 238 6.89 11.61 21.21
CA GLU A 238 8.32 11.83 21.15
C GLU A 238 8.99 10.48 21.44
N SER A 239 9.69 9.95 20.44
CA SER A 239 10.52 8.76 20.54
C SER A 239 11.92 9.15 20.95
#